data_AF-A0A957R2W5-F1
#
_entry.id   AF-A0A957R2W5-F1
#
_cell.length_a   1.000
_cell.length_b   1.000
_cell.length_c   1.000
_cell.angle_alpha   90.00
_cell.angle_beta   90.00
_cell.angle_gamma   90.00
#
_symmetry.space_group_name_H-M   'P 1'
#
loop_
_entity.id
_entity.type
_entity.pdbx_description
1 polymer ?
#
loop_
_entity_poly.entity_id
_entity_poly.type
_entity_poly.pdbx_seq_one_letter_code
_entity_poly.pdbx_strand_id
1 'polypeptide(L)'
;ISLRRNCSMGVRGDQRNVYYALGYSGHGVTAANMAGEVLTDLYSDNVERWRGLPFIEAGFDPIPLEPFRWLGYQMFTRLIGRSPRTG
;
A
#
# COMPACT_ATOMS: atom_id res chain seq x y z
N ILE A 1 11.19 -2.66 -8.39
CA ILE A 1 10.27 -1.75 -7.67
C ILE A 1 8.86 -2.16 -8.10
N SER A 2 8.11 -2.87 -7.26
CA SER A 2 6.73 -3.22 -7.60
C SER A 2 5.86 -2.02 -7.22
N LEU A 3 5.64 -1.11 -8.17
CA LEU A 3 4.75 0.04 -7.97
C LEU A 3 3.30 -0.45 -8.11
N ARG A 4 2.79 -1.19 -7.11
CA ARG A 4 1.37 -1.53 -7.06
C ARG A 4 0.56 -0.25 -6.91
N ARG A 5 -0.31 0.02 -7.88
CA ARG A 5 -1.31 1.13 -7.88
C ARG A 5 -2.65 0.71 -7.27
N ASN A 6 -2.64 -0.35 -6.46
CA ASN A 6 -3.85 -0.86 -5.84
C ASN A 6 -4.04 -0.13 -4.52
N CYS A 7 -5.29 0.22 -4.22
CA CYS A 7 -5.65 0.66 -2.89
C CYS A 7 -5.45 -0.49 -1.90
N SER A 8 -4.95 -0.19 -0.71
CA SER A 8 -4.76 -1.15 0.37
C SER A 8 -5.42 -0.61 1.63
N MET A 9 -6.24 -1.45 2.24
CA MET A 9 -7.04 -1.13 3.41
C MET A 9 -6.90 -2.26 4.44
N GLY A 10 -6.89 -1.93 5.72
CA GLY A 10 -6.82 -2.93 6.76
C GLY A 10 -6.58 -2.35 8.15
N VAL A 11 -6.23 -3.24 9.08
CA VAL A 11 -5.89 -2.90 10.46
C VAL A 11 -4.50 -3.42 10.79
N ARG A 12 -3.72 -2.64 11.54
CA ARG A 12 -2.36 -3.00 11.95
C ARG A 12 -2.11 -2.55 13.39
N GLY A 13 -0.93 -2.90 13.91
CA GLY A 13 -0.52 -2.71 15.29
C GLY A 13 -0.73 -3.99 16.09
N ASP A 14 0.05 -4.14 17.16
CA ASP A 14 -0.02 -5.29 18.06
C ASP A 14 -1.42 -5.48 18.67
N GLN A 15 -2.11 -4.35 18.91
CA GLN A 15 -3.47 -4.30 19.45
C GLN A 15 -4.58 -4.22 18.38
N ARG A 16 -4.24 -4.37 17.08
CA ARG A 16 -5.19 -4.21 15.95
C ARG A 16 -6.07 -2.95 16.07
N ASN A 17 -5.47 -1.81 16.40
CA ASN A 17 -6.16 -0.55 16.66
C ASN A 17 -5.83 0.56 15.65
N VAL A 18 -4.94 0.30 14.69
CA VAL A 18 -4.56 1.27 13.65
C VAL A 18 -5.22 0.87 12.33
N TYR A 19 -6.33 1.52 12.01
CA TYR A 19 -7.06 1.35 10.76
C TYR A 19 -6.45 2.24 9.68
N TYR A 20 -6.20 1.68 8.50
CA TYR A 20 -5.57 2.40 7.40
C TYR A 20 -6.27 2.11 6.07
N ALA A 21 -6.27 3.10 5.19
CA ALA A 21 -6.69 2.99 3.81
C ALA A 21 -5.85 3.96 2.97
N LEU A 22 -5.02 3.42 2.07
CA LEU A 22 -4.01 4.19 1.34
C LEU A 22 -3.85 3.72 -0.10
N GLY A 23 -3.18 4.53 -0.93
CA GLY A 23 -2.91 4.17 -2.33
C GLY A 23 -4.11 4.36 -3.27
N TYR A 24 -4.94 5.38 -3.07
CA TYR A 24 -6.12 5.64 -3.92
C TYR A 24 -5.82 5.99 -5.39
N SER A 25 -4.54 6.07 -5.80
CA SER A 25 -4.05 6.19 -7.19
C SER A 25 -4.99 6.94 -8.17
N GLY A 26 -5.41 8.17 -7.83
CA GLY A 26 -6.23 9.03 -8.69
C GLY A 26 -7.76 8.84 -8.61
N HIS A 27 -8.24 7.88 -7.82
CA HIS A 27 -9.66 7.57 -7.61
C HIS A 27 -10.13 7.96 -6.20
N GLY A 28 -9.66 9.10 -5.68
CA GLY A 28 -9.78 9.47 -4.27
C GLY A 28 -11.22 9.48 -3.74
N VAL A 29 -12.18 10.03 -4.47
CA VAL A 29 -13.57 10.17 -3.99
C VAL A 29 -14.26 8.80 -3.88
N THR A 30 -14.30 8.04 -4.97
CA THR A 30 -14.94 6.72 -4.98
C THR A 30 -14.25 5.75 -4.02
N ALA A 31 -12.92 5.76 -3.98
CA ALA A 31 -12.17 4.86 -3.12
C ALA A 31 -12.24 5.26 -1.64
N ALA A 32 -12.34 6.55 -1.30
CA ALA A 32 -12.57 6.99 0.07
C ALA A 32 -13.96 6.60 0.60
N ASN A 33 -15.00 6.66 -0.25
CA ASN A 33 -16.34 6.22 0.14
C ASN A 33 -16.35 4.71 0.44
N MET A 34 -15.78 3.89 -0.46
CA MET A 34 -15.64 2.45 -0.19
C MET A 34 -14.75 2.17 1.02
N ALA A 35 -13.65 2.92 1.20
CA ALA A 35 -12.80 2.78 2.37
C ALA A 35 -13.54 3.07 3.67
N GLY A 36 -14.43 4.05 3.69
CA GLY A 36 -15.26 4.34 4.87
C GLY A 36 -16.12 3.15 5.27
N GLU A 37 -16.76 2.50 4.30
CA GLU A 37 -17.58 1.30 4.51
C GLU A 37 -16.71 0.13 5.02
N VAL A 38 -15.60 -0.14 4.34
CA VAL A 38 -14.62 -1.19 4.71
C VAL A 38 -14.08 -0.98 6.12
N LEU A 39 -13.69 0.24 6.49
CA LEU A 39 -13.13 0.54 7.81
C LEU A 39 -14.18 0.44 8.92
N THR A 40 -15.43 0.82 8.63
CA THR A 40 -16.56 0.67 9.57
C THR A 40 -16.86 -0.80 9.84
N ASP A 41 -16.86 -1.62 8.78
CA ASP A 41 -17.06 -3.06 8.86
C ASP A 41 -15.89 -3.74 9.58
N LEU A 42 -14.64 -3.32 9.33
CA LEU A 42 -13.46 -3.76 10.06
C LEU A 42 -13.54 -3.43 11.55
N TYR A 43 -14.01 -2.23 11.90
CA TYR A 43 -14.17 -1.81 13.29
C TYR A 43 -15.28 -2.60 14.00
N SER A 44 -16.32 -2.99 13.27
CA SER A 44 -17.47 -3.74 13.79
C SER A 44 -17.29 -5.27 13.72
N ASP A 45 -16.08 -5.74 13.37
CA ASP A 45 -15.75 -7.16 13.14
C ASP A 45 -16.63 -7.87 12.09
N ASN A 46 -17.22 -7.10 11.16
CA ASN A 46 -18.11 -7.58 10.10
C ASN A 46 -17.42 -7.57 8.73
N VAL A 47 -16.27 -8.23 8.64
CA VAL A 47 -15.40 -8.19 7.45
C VAL A 47 -15.78 -9.17 6.34
N GLU A 48 -16.79 -10.01 6.56
CA GLU A 48 -17.16 -11.13 5.68
C GLU A 48 -17.41 -10.66 4.23
N ARG A 49 -18.03 -9.48 4.08
CA ARG A 49 -18.32 -8.86 2.77
C ARG A 49 -17.08 -8.50 1.96
N TRP A 50 -15.97 -8.18 2.62
CA TRP A 50 -14.76 -7.68 1.98
C TRP A 50 -13.67 -8.76 1.88
N ARG A 51 -13.86 -9.89 2.55
CA ARG A 51 -12.88 -10.98 2.64
C ARG A 51 -12.51 -11.52 1.25
N GLY A 52 -11.21 -11.68 1.00
CA GLY A 52 -10.69 -12.23 -0.27
C GLY A 52 -10.56 -11.22 -1.41
N LEU A 53 -10.92 -9.95 -1.19
CA LEU A 53 -10.72 -8.90 -2.18
C LEU A 53 -9.26 -8.43 -2.22
N PRO A 54 -8.71 -8.10 -3.40
CA PRO A 54 -7.28 -7.83 -3.60
C PRO A 54 -6.78 -6.53 -2.94
N PHE A 55 -7.67 -5.76 -2.31
CA PHE A 55 -7.38 -4.49 -1.63
C PHE A 55 -7.49 -4.59 -0.10
N ILE A 56 -8.00 -5.70 0.44
CA ILE A 56 -8.06 -5.95 1.88
C ILE A 56 -6.77 -6.64 2.31
N GLU A 57 -6.08 -6.07 3.30
CA GLU A 57 -4.80 -6.55 3.83
C GLU A 57 -3.73 -6.79 2.75
N ALA A 58 -3.83 -6.06 1.64
CA ALA A 58 -2.85 -6.13 0.57
C ALA A 58 -1.49 -5.69 1.12
N GLY A 59 -0.66 -6.68 1.41
CA GLY A 59 0.68 -6.47 1.94
C GLY A 59 1.47 -5.58 0.99
N PHE A 60 1.96 -4.47 1.53
CA PHE A 60 3.06 -3.78 0.88
C PHE A 60 4.32 -4.57 1.16
N ASP A 61 5.03 -4.93 0.10
CA ASP A 61 6.35 -5.51 0.24
C ASP A 61 7.19 -4.57 1.11
N PRO A 62 7.86 -5.09 2.15
CA PRO A 62 8.69 -4.26 3.00
C PRO A 62 9.72 -3.56 2.11
N ILE A 63 9.80 -2.24 2.24
CA ILE A 63 10.89 -1.49 1.64
C ILE A 63 12.17 -2.10 2.23
N PRO A 64 13.16 -2.49 1.40
CA PRO A 64 14.39 -3.09 1.92
C PRO A 64 14.99 -2.16 2.98
N LEU A 65 15.66 -2.69 4.00
CA LEU A 65 16.30 -1.84 5.00
C LEU A 65 17.55 -1.17 4.38
N GLU A 66 17.99 -0.04 4.91
CA GLU A 66 19.34 0.46 4.59
C GLU A 66 20.38 -0.50 5.20
N PRO A 67 21.47 -0.87 4.50
CA PRO A 67 22.05 -0.27 3.29
C PRO A 67 21.61 -0.89 1.95
N PHE A 68 20.74 -1.91 1.95
CA PHE A 68 20.32 -2.62 0.73
C PHE A 68 19.54 -1.73 -0.25
N ARG A 69 18.76 -0.77 0.26
CA ARG A 69 18.14 0.28 -0.57
C ARG A 69 19.17 1.06 -1.38
N TRP A 70 20.23 1.50 -0.72
CA TRP A 70 21.31 2.27 -1.36
C TRP A 70 22.04 1.43 -2.39
N LEU A 71 22.36 0.17 -2.06
CA LEU A 71 23.02 -0.73 -3.00
C LEU A 71 22.15 -1.01 -4.23
N GLY A 72 20.86 -1.25 -4.04
CA GLY A 72 19.90 -1.41 -5.14
C GLY A 72 19.83 -0.16 -6.03
N TYR A 73 19.82 1.03 -5.42
CA TYR A 73 19.86 2.31 -6.16
C TYR A 73 21.17 2.45 -6.94
N GLN A 74 22.32 2.19 -6.33
CA GLN A 74 23.63 2.25 -6.99
C GLN A 74 23.74 1.28 -8.16
N MET A 75 23.27 0.04 -7.99
CA MET A 75 23.23 -0.96 -9.06
C MET A 75 22.30 -0.54 -10.19
N PHE A 76 21.10 -0.05 -9.86
CA PHE A 76 20.15 0.46 -10.85
C PHE A 76 20.71 1.66 -11.62
N THR A 77 21.32 2.63 -10.94
CA THR A 77 21.97 3.79 -11.55
C THR A 77 23.16 3.38 -12.43
N ARG A 78 23.97 2.41 -12.01
CA ARG A 78 25.08 1.88 -12.81
C ARG A 78 24.61 1.15 -14.07
N LEU A 79 23.50 0.41 -13.98
CA LEU A 79 22.97 -0.36 -15.11
C LEU A 79 22.17 0.50 -16.10
N ILE A 80 21.46 1.53 -15.62
CA ILE A 80 20.52 2.30 -16.45
C ILE A 80 21.06 3.69 -16.81
N GLY A 81 22.17 4.13 -16.19
CA GLY A 81 22.94 5.31 -16.61
C GLY A 81 22.20 6.66 -16.56
N ARG A 82 20.92 6.69 -16.20
CA ARG A 82 20.11 7.90 -16.14
C ARG A 82 19.30 7.97 -14.85
N SER A 83 19.57 9.01 -14.07
CA SER A 83 18.66 9.52 -13.06
C SER A 83 17.34 9.89 -13.74
N PRO A 84 16.17 9.39 -13.29
CA PRO A 84 14.87 9.88 -13.74
C PRO A 84 14.64 11.28 -13.13
N ARG A 85 15.33 12.25 -13.70
CA ARG A 85 15.07 13.68 -13.59
C ARG A 85 15.28 14.21 -14.99
N THR A 86 14.18 14.38 -15.72
CA THR A 86 13.91 15.29 -16.85
C THR A 86 12.92 14.60 -17.78
N GLY A 87 11.76 15.22 -17.95
CA GLY A 87 10.63 14.77 -18.77
C GLY A 87 9.34 15.25 -18.15
#